data_AF-A0A660SAZ3-F1
#
_entry.id   AF-A0A660SAZ3-F1
#
_cell.length_a   1.000
_cell.length_b   1.000
_cell.length_c   1.000
_cell.angle_alpha   90.00
_cell.angle_beta   90.00
_cell.angle_gamma   90.00
#
_symmetry.space_group_name_H-M   'P 1'
#
loop_
_entity.id
_entity.type
_entity.pdbx_description
1 polymer ?
#
loop_
_entity_poly.entity_id
_entity_poly.type
_entity_poly.pdbx_seq_one_letter_code
_entity_poly.pdbx_strand_id
1 'polypeptide(L)'
;MPFFELGEVYPPTWPNKPPGLLERDFIIWDMYRKKHFPEFEKFYYNVPITLATLPTEGLSKEMIRQAYFSSARRIDVVGVRKNGDIWLIEVTSFASVRAIGQAITYFYIWNKLKPLPGPFMAVILGQFFSYDIKEVAKAYNITLIEVQSF
;
A
#
# COMPACT_ATOMS: atom_id res chain seq x y z
N MET A 1 7.79 15.06 -15.19
CA MET A 1 7.23 13.87 -14.50
C MET A 1 7.10 14.24 -13.03
N PRO A 2 5.99 13.95 -12.35
CA PRO A 2 5.86 14.23 -10.92
C PRO A 2 6.99 13.51 -10.17
N PHE A 3 7.59 14.20 -9.18
CA PHE A 3 8.56 13.58 -8.28
C PHE A 3 7.84 12.50 -7.45
N PHE A 4 8.43 11.31 -7.36
CA PHE A 4 7.99 10.25 -6.47
C PHE A 4 9.18 9.48 -5.91
N GLU A 5 8.99 8.90 -4.73
CA GLU A 5 9.98 8.06 -4.08
C GLU A 5 9.25 6.99 -3.28
N LEU A 6 9.56 5.71 -3.52
CA LEU A 6 8.86 4.61 -2.86
C LEU A 6 9.39 4.31 -1.44
N GLY A 7 10.55 4.85 -1.10
CA GLY A 7 11.24 4.59 0.16
C GLY A 7 12.19 3.39 0.09
N GLU A 8 12.50 2.85 1.26
CA GLU A 8 13.43 1.73 1.42
C GLU A 8 12.82 0.41 0.90
N VAL A 9 13.68 -0.44 0.35
CA VAL A 9 13.32 -1.79 -0.09
C VAL A 9 13.55 -2.76 1.06
N TYR A 10 12.51 -3.53 1.41
CA TYR A 10 12.57 -4.53 2.46
C TYR A 10 12.54 -5.95 1.86
N PRO A 11 13.40 -6.87 2.34
CA PRO A 11 13.28 -8.27 1.95
C PRO A 11 11.97 -8.86 2.52
N PRO A 12 11.34 -9.82 1.83
CA PRO A 12 10.09 -10.43 2.29
C PRO A 12 10.17 -11.08 3.68
N THR A 13 11.37 -11.49 4.10
CA THR A 13 11.68 -12.07 5.41
C THR A 13 11.80 -11.05 6.54
N TRP A 14 11.84 -9.74 6.27
CA TRP A 14 12.05 -8.70 7.28
C TRP A 14 10.98 -8.76 8.40
N PRO A 15 11.38 -8.98 9.67
CA PRO A 15 10.44 -9.40 10.72
C PRO A 15 9.78 -8.27 11.50
N ASN A 16 10.20 -7.01 11.28
CA ASN A 16 9.79 -5.91 12.13
C ASN A 16 8.45 -5.31 11.69
N LYS A 17 7.90 -4.46 12.56
CA LYS A 17 6.68 -3.72 12.27
C LYS A 17 6.92 -2.65 11.20
N PRO A 18 6.16 -2.65 10.08
CA PRO A 18 6.20 -1.58 9.10
C PRO A 18 5.99 -0.19 9.73
N PRO A 19 6.71 0.85 9.26
CA PRO A 19 6.42 2.23 9.66
C PRO A 19 4.96 2.60 9.38
N GLY A 20 4.35 3.43 10.25
CA GLY A 20 2.97 3.89 10.08
C GLY A 20 1.87 2.87 10.40
N LEU A 21 2.17 1.57 10.38
CA LEU A 21 1.20 0.53 10.68
C LEU A 21 0.91 0.43 12.20
N LEU A 22 -0.36 0.30 12.57
CA LEU A 22 -0.78 0.11 13.96
C LEU A 22 -0.37 -1.29 14.47
N GLU A 23 -0.18 -1.43 15.78
CA GLU A 23 0.26 -2.69 16.40
C GLU A 23 -0.69 -3.87 16.08
N ARG A 24 -2.01 -3.62 16.15
CA ARG A 24 -3.03 -4.63 15.83
C ARG A 24 -2.99 -5.07 14.36
N ASP A 25 -2.72 -4.14 13.45
CA ASP A 25 -2.69 -4.40 12.01
C ASP A 25 -1.36 -5.09 11.64
N PHE A 26 -0.29 -4.81 12.38
CA PHE A 26 0.97 -5.53 12.26
C PHE A 26 0.84 -7.02 12.57
N ILE A 27 0.07 -7.41 13.59
CA ILE A 27 -0.13 -8.84 13.90
C ILE A 27 -0.70 -9.57 12.68
N ILE A 28 -1.68 -8.97 12.01
CA ILE A 28 -2.33 -9.51 10.81
C ILE A 28 -1.35 -9.56 9.63
N TRP A 29 -0.65 -8.44 9.41
CA TRP A 29 0.37 -8.36 8.37
C TRP A 29 1.46 -9.41 8.55
N ASP A 30 1.98 -9.58 9.77
CA ASP A 30 3.05 -10.49 10.08
C ASP A 30 2.63 -11.95 9.89
N MET A 31 1.41 -12.32 10.30
CA MET A 31 0.85 -13.65 10.04
C MET A 31 0.75 -13.94 8.54
N TYR A 32 0.20 -13.00 7.76
CA TYR A 32 0.10 -13.16 6.31
C TYR A 32 1.48 -13.24 5.65
N ARG A 33 2.36 -12.28 5.96
CA ARG A 33 3.70 -12.18 5.41
C ARG A 33 4.50 -13.45 5.68
N LYS A 34 4.52 -13.98 6.91
CA LYS A 34 5.25 -15.22 7.23
C LYS A 34 4.77 -16.44 6.43
N LYS A 35 3.50 -16.47 6.04
CA LYS A 35 2.94 -17.56 5.22
C LYS A 35 3.22 -17.37 3.72
N HIS A 36 3.23 -16.12 3.25
CA HIS A 36 3.22 -15.79 1.82
C HIS A 36 4.50 -15.11 1.30
N PHE A 37 5.48 -14.81 2.15
CA PHE A 37 6.74 -14.19 1.75
C PHE A 37 7.48 -14.90 0.60
N PRO A 38 7.38 -16.23 0.34
CA PRO A 38 8.05 -16.84 -0.81
C PRO A 38 7.43 -16.41 -2.15
N GLU A 39 6.25 -15.79 -2.16
CA GLU A 39 5.58 -15.30 -3.36
C GLU A 39 6.03 -13.88 -3.75
N PHE A 40 6.66 -13.16 -2.82
CA PHE A 40 7.11 -11.80 -3.00
C PHE A 40 8.62 -11.74 -3.28
N GLU A 41 9.02 -10.79 -4.12
CA GLU A 41 10.41 -10.42 -4.33
C GLU A 41 10.86 -9.43 -3.27
N LYS A 42 10.04 -8.40 -3.01
CA LYS A 42 10.35 -7.30 -2.08
C LYS A 42 9.10 -6.56 -1.65
N PHE A 43 9.23 -5.80 -0.57
CA PHE A 43 8.22 -4.89 -0.07
C PHE A 43 8.75 -3.46 0.01
N TYR A 44 7.84 -2.51 -0.15
CA TYR A 44 7.99 -1.12 0.30
C TYR A 44 6.91 -0.86 1.35
N TYR A 45 7.24 -0.12 2.40
CA TYR A 45 6.30 0.19 3.47
C TYR A 45 6.06 1.69 3.59
N ASN A 46 4.85 2.08 4.02
CA ASN A 46 4.45 3.47 4.23
C ASN A 46 4.74 4.34 2.99
N VAL A 47 4.34 3.85 1.82
CA VAL A 47 4.75 4.39 0.53
C VAL A 47 4.02 5.70 0.26
N PRO A 48 4.73 6.83 0.15
CA PRO A 48 4.13 8.11 -0.16
C PRO A 48 3.71 8.17 -1.63
N ILE A 49 2.46 8.56 -1.88
CA ILE A 49 1.95 8.82 -3.24
C ILE A 49 1.11 10.10 -3.29
N THR A 50 1.28 10.91 -4.34
CA THR A 50 0.45 12.09 -4.60
C THR A 50 0.44 12.47 -6.07
N LEU A 51 -0.66 13.05 -6.52
CA LEU A 51 -0.76 13.73 -7.82
C LEU A 51 -0.57 15.25 -7.71
N ALA A 52 -0.33 15.76 -6.49
CA ALA A 52 -0.11 17.17 -6.27
C ALA A 52 1.13 17.65 -7.04
N THR A 53 0.98 18.74 -7.77
CA THR A 53 2.10 19.49 -8.34
C THR A 53 2.71 20.33 -7.22
N LEU A 54 3.94 20.01 -6.83
CA LEU A 54 4.66 20.77 -5.82
C LEU A 54 5.38 21.95 -6.50
N PRO A 55 5.34 23.16 -5.92
CA PRO A 55 6.19 24.24 -6.39
C PRO A 55 7.65 23.82 -6.20
N THR A 56 8.45 23.86 -7.26
CA THR A 56 9.87 23.47 -7.22
C THR A 56 10.81 24.66 -7.42
N GLU A 57 10.30 25.81 -7.84
CA GLU A 57 11.10 27.00 -8.13
C GLU A 57 11.70 27.57 -6.83
N GLY A 58 13.01 27.81 -6.83
CA GLY A 58 13.75 28.33 -5.67
C GLY A 58 13.88 27.38 -4.47
N LEU A 59 13.33 26.16 -4.54
CA LEU A 59 13.39 25.19 -3.44
C LEU A 59 14.59 24.25 -3.59
N SER A 60 15.20 23.88 -2.46
CA SER A 60 16.18 22.79 -2.43
C SER A 60 15.50 21.43 -2.66
N LYS A 61 16.29 20.41 -3.01
CA LYS A 61 15.79 19.04 -3.17
C LYS A 61 15.15 18.52 -1.88
N GLU A 62 15.76 18.80 -0.73
CA GLU A 62 15.22 18.47 0.58
C GLU A 62 13.87 19.13 0.86
N MET A 63 13.70 20.41 0.50
CA MET A 63 12.42 21.12 0.66
C MET A 63 11.32 20.51 -0.22
N ILE A 64 11.64 20.20 -1.48
CA ILE A 64 10.71 19.52 -2.40
C ILE A 64 10.31 18.15 -1.84
N ARG A 65 11.31 17.39 -1.35
CA ARG A 65 11.09 16.10 -0.69
C ARG A 65 10.18 16.26 0.53
N GLN A 66 10.44 17.19 1.43
CA GLN A 66 9.59 17.44 2.60
C GLN A 66 8.15 17.80 2.23
N ALA A 67 7.97 18.68 1.22
CA ALA A 67 6.64 19.04 0.73
C ALA A 67 5.90 17.83 0.13
N TYR A 68 6.61 16.97 -0.59
CA TYR A 68 6.08 15.71 -1.12
C TYR A 68 5.61 14.79 -0.01
N PHE A 69 6.49 14.48 0.95
CA PHE A 69 6.15 13.59 2.05
C PHE A 69 4.98 14.14 2.88
N SER A 70 4.89 15.46 3.09
CA SER A 70 3.83 16.08 3.89
C SER A 70 2.45 16.08 3.21
N SER A 71 2.41 16.15 1.87
CA SER A 71 1.16 16.21 1.10
C SER A 71 0.66 14.82 0.65
N ALA A 72 1.55 13.83 0.61
CA ALA A 72 1.26 12.53 0.06
C ALA A 72 0.38 11.65 0.96
N ARG A 73 -0.47 10.84 0.31
CA ARG A 73 -1.15 9.70 0.94
C ARG A 73 -0.14 8.57 1.17
N ARG A 74 -0.49 7.59 1.99
CA ARG A 74 0.40 6.50 2.39
C ARG A 74 -0.25 5.16 2.12
N ILE A 75 0.34 4.37 1.23
CA ILE A 75 0.00 2.96 1.08
C ILE A 75 0.76 2.20 2.16
N ASP A 76 0.08 1.36 2.94
CA ASP A 76 0.73 0.62 4.03
C ASP A 76 1.85 -0.27 3.52
N VAL A 77 1.55 -1.07 2.49
CA VAL A 77 2.51 -1.96 1.85
C VAL A 77 2.36 -1.95 0.33
N VAL A 78 3.48 -1.84 -0.38
CA VAL A 78 3.55 -2.22 -1.79
C VAL A 78 4.37 -3.50 -1.90
N GLY A 79 3.72 -4.58 -2.32
CA GLY A 79 4.37 -5.86 -2.57
C GLY A 79 4.68 -6.05 -4.04
N VAL A 80 5.94 -6.28 -4.38
CA VAL A 80 6.34 -6.72 -5.72
C VAL A 80 6.43 -8.24 -5.69
N ARG A 81 5.57 -8.92 -6.45
CA ARG A 81 5.55 -10.39 -6.53
C ARG A 81 6.61 -10.89 -7.49
N LYS A 82 7.04 -12.14 -7.32
CA LYS A 82 8.08 -12.77 -8.16
C LYS A 82 7.70 -12.86 -9.64
N ASN A 83 6.41 -12.82 -9.96
CA ASN A 83 5.90 -12.79 -11.34
C ASN A 83 5.80 -11.37 -11.92
N GLY A 84 6.20 -10.34 -11.17
CA GLY A 84 6.14 -8.93 -11.60
C GLY A 84 4.84 -8.21 -11.25
N ASP A 85 3.86 -8.88 -10.64
CA ASP A 85 2.63 -8.20 -10.19
C ASP A 85 2.92 -7.27 -9.00
N ILE A 86 2.23 -6.13 -8.96
CA ILE A 86 2.34 -5.15 -7.89
C ILE A 86 1.05 -5.14 -7.08
N TRP A 87 1.16 -5.37 -5.78
CA TRP A 87 0.03 -5.29 -4.86
C TRP A 87 0.11 -4.03 -4.03
N LEU A 88 -0.95 -3.21 -4.09
CA LEU A 88 -1.13 -2.02 -3.25
C LEU A 88 -2.01 -2.42 -2.07
N ILE A 89 -1.38 -2.73 -0.94
CA ILE A 89 -2.03 -3.38 0.19
C ILE A 89 -2.34 -2.34 1.26
N GLU A 90 -3.61 -2.17 1.59
CA GLU A 90 -4.08 -1.56 2.83
C GLU A 90 -4.28 -2.68 3.86
N VAL A 91 -3.70 -2.54 5.04
CA VAL A 91 -3.79 -3.55 6.11
C VAL A 91 -4.68 -3.02 7.21
N THR A 92 -5.72 -3.78 7.56
CA THR A 92 -6.66 -3.36 8.60
C THR A 92 -7.35 -4.54 9.27
N SER A 93 -7.46 -4.51 10.60
CA SER A 93 -8.18 -5.55 11.35
C SER A 93 -9.68 -5.58 11.01
N PHE A 94 -10.25 -4.41 10.71
CA PHE A 94 -11.66 -4.27 10.35
C PHE A 94 -11.79 -3.42 9.09
N ALA A 95 -12.07 -4.09 7.97
CA ALA A 95 -12.26 -3.38 6.71
C ALA A 95 -13.54 -2.54 6.79
N SER A 96 -13.36 -1.22 6.78
CA SER A 96 -14.42 -0.23 6.79
C SER A 96 -14.52 0.48 5.43
N VAL A 97 -15.54 1.33 5.27
CA VAL A 97 -15.69 2.21 4.09
C VAL A 97 -14.41 3.02 3.82
N ARG A 98 -13.67 3.36 4.89
CA ARG A 98 -12.38 4.05 4.80
C ARG A 98 -11.34 3.24 4.02
N ALA A 99 -11.18 1.95 4.33
CA ALA A 99 -10.20 1.08 3.67
C ALA A 99 -10.50 0.91 2.17
N ILE A 100 -11.79 0.82 1.81
CA ILE A 100 -12.23 0.82 0.42
C ILE A 100 -11.88 2.14 -0.28
N GLY A 101 -12.19 3.28 0.34
CA GLY A 101 -11.85 4.59 -0.20
C GLY A 101 -10.34 4.76 -0.42
N GLN A 102 -9.53 4.26 0.52
CA GLN A 102 -8.07 4.22 0.42
C GLN A 102 -7.62 3.36 -0.77
N ALA A 103 -8.08 2.11 -0.85
CA ALA A 103 -7.77 1.19 -1.95
C ALA A 103 -8.09 1.78 -3.35
N ILE A 104 -9.28 2.37 -3.52
CA ILE A 104 -9.68 3.04 -4.77
C ILE A 104 -8.75 4.22 -5.07
N THR A 105 -8.49 5.06 -4.07
CA THR A 105 -7.64 6.25 -4.21
C THR A 105 -6.22 5.86 -4.62
N TYR A 106 -5.64 4.85 -3.95
CA TYR A 106 -4.29 4.40 -4.23
C TYR A 106 -4.18 3.80 -5.62
N PHE A 107 -5.14 2.96 -6.02
CA PHE A 107 -5.20 2.41 -7.37
C PHE A 107 -5.20 3.52 -8.42
N TYR A 108 -6.06 4.53 -8.24
CA TYR A 108 -6.16 5.65 -9.17
C TYR A 108 -4.85 6.46 -9.28
N ILE A 109 -4.26 6.83 -8.13
CA ILE A 109 -3.02 7.59 -8.10
C ILE A 109 -1.87 6.77 -8.70
N TRP A 110 -1.75 5.48 -8.35
CA TRP A 110 -0.73 4.58 -8.88
C TRP A 110 -0.84 4.42 -10.40
N ASN A 111 -2.05 4.30 -10.94
CA ASN A 111 -2.28 4.22 -12.38
C ASN A 111 -1.80 5.46 -13.15
N LYS A 112 -1.89 6.64 -12.52
CA LYS A 112 -1.44 7.91 -13.11
C LYS A 112 0.08 8.09 -12.98
N LEU A 113 0.66 7.70 -11.84
CA LEU A 113 2.10 7.85 -11.58
C LEU A 113 2.94 6.77 -12.27
N LYS A 114 2.44 5.53 -12.33
CA LYS A 114 3.13 4.32 -12.81
C LYS A 114 4.58 4.20 -12.27
N PRO A 115 4.77 4.22 -10.95
CA PRO A 115 6.11 4.31 -10.36
C PRO A 115 6.94 3.03 -10.52
N LEU A 116 6.30 1.89 -10.78
CA LEU A 116 6.93 0.60 -11.08
C LEU A 116 6.32 -0.01 -12.34
N PRO A 117 7.10 -0.78 -13.13
CA PRO A 117 6.59 -1.55 -14.25
C PRO A 117 5.84 -2.81 -13.75
N GLY A 118 4.78 -3.20 -14.46
CA GLY A 118 3.99 -4.39 -14.15
C GLY A 118 2.51 -4.11 -13.95
N PRO A 119 1.65 -5.14 -14.03
CA PRO A 119 0.25 -5.00 -13.66
C PRO A 119 0.15 -4.76 -12.14
N PHE A 120 -0.85 -3.99 -11.72
CA PHE A 120 -1.06 -3.70 -10.31
C PHE A 120 -2.52 -3.87 -9.91
N MET A 121 -2.76 -4.15 -8.64
CA MET A 121 -4.09 -4.25 -8.04
C MET A 121 -4.13 -3.67 -6.65
N ALA A 122 -5.31 -3.19 -6.25
CA ALA A 122 -5.58 -2.81 -4.87
C ALA A 122 -6.00 -4.04 -4.06
N VAL A 123 -5.44 -4.17 -2.87
CA VAL A 123 -5.66 -5.28 -1.95
C VAL A 123 -6.01 -4.71 -0.58
N ILE A 124 -7.03 -5.26 0.06
CA ILE A 124 -7.30 -5.01 1.49
C ILE A 124 -7.06 -6.32 2.21
N LEU A 125 -6.08 -6.30 3.11
CA LEU A 125 -5.74 -7.42 3.99
C LEU A 125 -6.36 -7.18 5.37
N GLY A 126 -7.17 -8.10 5.86
CA GLY A 126 -7.83 -7.93 7.16
C GLY A 126 -8.44 -9.20 7.74
N GLN A 127 -9.06 -9.09 8.92
CA GLN A 127 -9.71 -10.22 9.60
C GLN A 127 -11.20 -10.30 9.29
N PHE A 128 -11.87 -9.15 9.19
CA PHE A 128 -13.32 -9.09 9.03
C PHE A 128 -13.72 -8.13 7.92
N PHE A 129 -14.58 -8.61 7.03
CA PHE A 129 -15.18 -7.83 5.94
C PHE A 129 -16.71 -7.97 6.03
N SER A 130 -17.42 -6.85 6.17
CA SER A 130 -18.88 -6.86 6.12
C SER A 130 -19.37 -7.18 4.70
N TYR A 131 -20.65 -7.58 4.57
CA TYR A 131 -21.26 -7.87 3.27
C TYR A 131 -21.14 -6.69 2.29
N ASP A 132 -21.52 -5.49 2.73
CA ASP A 132 -21.45 -4.28 1.89
C ASP A 132 -20.03 -4.01 1.38
N ILE A 133 -19.02 -4.21 2.25
CA ILE A 133 -17.62 -4.02 1.87
C ILE A 133 -17.18 -5.05 0.83
N LYS A 134 -17.64 -6.29 0.93
CA LYS A 134 -17.38 -7.34 -0.08
C LYS A 134 -18.02 -6.99 -1.43
N GLU A 135 -19.27 -6.54 -1.43
CA GLU A 135 -19.97 -6.14 -2.66
C GLU A 135 -19.29 -4.96 -3.36
N VAL A 136 -18.91 -3.93 -2.59
CA VAL A 136 -18.20 -2.78 -3.15
C VAL A 136 -16.81 -3.17 -3.65
N ALA A 137 -16.06 -3.99 -2.90
CA ALA A 137 -14.75 -4.45 -3.34
C ALA A 137 -14.82 -5.17 -4.69
N LYS A 138 -15.82 -6.05 -4.87
CA LYS A 138 -16.09 -6.72 -6.14
C LYS A 138 -16.39 -5.74 -7.27
N ALA A 139 -17.23 -4.74 -7.04
CA ALA A 139 -17.59 -3.73 -8.04
C ALA A 139 -16.38 -2.91 -8.54
N TYR A 140 -15.39 -2.67 -7.67
CA TYR A 140 -14.20 -1.88 -7.97
C TYR A 140 -12.93 -2.73 -8.22
N ASN A 141 -13.08 -4.05 -8.36
CA ASN A 141 -11.97 -4.99 -8.59
C ASN A 141 -10.85 -4.88 -7.53
N ILE A 142 -11.25 -4.76 -6.25
CA ILE A 142 -10.36 -4.74 -5.09
C ILE A 142 -10.32 -6.16 -4.51
N THR A 143 -9.12 -6.70 -4.37
CA THR A 143 -8.93 -8.03 -3.78
C THR A 143 -9.03 -7.93 -2.26
N LEU A 144 -9.90 -8.74 -1.65
CA LEU A 144 -9.98 -8.88 -0.20
C LEU A 144 -9.25 -10.14 0.23
N ILE A 145 -8.35 -10.03 1.20
CA ILE A 145 -7.63 -11.17 1.77
C ILE A 145 -7.96 -11.26 3.25
N GLU A 146 -8.66 -12.33 3.62
CA GLU A 146 -9.02 -12.62 5.00
C GLU A 146 -7.92 -13.43 5.69
N VAL A 147 -7.44 -12.93 6.82
CA VAL A 147 -6.45 -13.60 7.66
C VAL A 147 -7.16 -14.05 8.93
N GLN A 148 -7.36 -15.36 9.06
CA GLN A 148 -7.92 -15.91 10.28
C GLN A 148 -6.85 -15.99 11.36
N SER A 149 -7.06 -15.30 12.47
CA SER A 149 -6.36 -15.55 13.73
C SER A 149 -6.99 -16.77 14.39
N PHE A 150 -6.16 -17.77 14.71
CA PHE A 150 -6.55 -18.93 15.52
C PHE A 150 -6.74 -18.55 16.99
#